data_AF-A0A941FQX6-F1
#
_entry.id   AF-A0A941FQX6-F1
#
_cell.length_a   1.000
_cell.length_b   1.000
_cell.length_c   1.000
_cell.angle_alpha   90.00
_cell.angle_beta   90.00
_cell.angle_gamma   90.00
#
_symmetry.space_group_name_H-M   'P 1'
#
loop_
_entity.id
_entity.type
_entity.pdbx_description
1 polymer ?
#
loop_
_entity_poly.entity_id
_entity_poly.type
_entity_poly.pdbx_seq_one_letter_code
_entity_poly.pdbx_strand_id
1 'polypeptide(L)'
;MKINTDGAVIQNGTNLNLSNPKSLKAAERAYQKDIENQLRWLFCIFHNKADILGLGKDFYRKYPKQFNKVDKHWDEIFAEMEVEVDVTAHIRRQGYINKPAGLSEKEVKDK
;
A
#
# COMPACT_ATOMS: atom_id res chain seq x y z
N MET A 1 -5.49 4.69 8.46
CA MET A 1 -4.02 4.65 8.34
C MET A 1 -3.63 5.35 7.05
N LYS A 2 -2.70 6.31 7.10
CA LYS A 2 -2.18 7.00 5.90
C LYS A 2 -0.76 6.53 5.61
N ILE A 3 -0.50 6.16 4.36
CA ILE A 3 0.81 5.67 3.92
C ILE A 3 1.24 6.51 2.71
N ASN A 4 2.43 7.11 2.80
CA ASN A 4 3.09 7.75 1.68
C ASN A 4 4.37 6.98 1.39
N THR A 5 4.53 6.48 0.17
CA THR A 5 5.68 5.67 -0.20
C THR A 5 6.22 6.05 -1.57
N ASP A 6 7.54 5.97 -1.70
CA ASP A 6 8.27 6.17 -2.93
C ASP A 6 8.94 4.85 -3.33
N GLY A 7 8.87 4.51 -4.61
CA GLY A 7 9.40 3.27 -5.17
C GLY A 7 10.20 3.49 -6.45
N ALA A 8 10.81 2.41 -6.91
CA ALA A 8 11.54 2.33 -8.16
C ALA A 8 11.11 1.10 -8.95
N VAL A 9 11.07 1.21 -10.27
CA VAL A 9 10.89 0.07 -11.17
C VAL A 9 12.25 -0.56 -11.43
N ILE A 10 12.36 -1.84 -11.10
CA ILE A 10 13.55 -2.65 -11.37
C ILE A 10 13.48 -3.26 -12.77
N GLN A 11 12.30 -3.76 -13.15
CA GLN A 11 12.06 -4.37 -14.46
C GLN A 11 10.67 -4.03 -14.96
N ASN A 12 10.57 -3.61 -16.22
CA ASN A 12 9.30 -3.45 -16.91
C ASN A 12 8.97 -4.72 -17.71
N GLY A 13 8.18 -5.61 -17.12
CA GLY A 13 7.64 -6.80 -17.79
C GLY A 13 6.31 -6.56 -18.51
N THR A 14 5.84 -5.32 -18.60
CA THR A 14 4.60 -4.95 -19.26
C THR A 14 4.87 -4.45 -20.67
N ASN A 15 3.83 -4.04 -21.42
CA ASN A 15 3.99 -3.28 -22.66
C ASN A 15 3.84 -1.76 -22.48
N LEU A 16 3.85 -1.27 -21.25
CA LEU A 16 3.70 0.16 -20.96
C LEU A 16 5.01 0.91 -21.19
N ASN A 17 4.90 2.14 -21.68
CA ASN A 17 6.00 3.09 -21.71
C ASN A 17 6.01 3.94 -20.43
N LEU A 18 6.93 3.65 -19.50
CA LEU A 18 6.98 4.33 -18.20
C LEU A 18 7.57 5.75 -18.26
N SER A 19 8.03 6.20 -19.43
CA SER A 19 8.31 7.62 -19.67
C SER A 19 7.05 8.43 -19.99
N ASN A 20 5.93 7.77 -20.32
CA ASN A 20 4.66 8.44 -20.52
C ASN A 20 3.97 8.71 -19.16
N PRO A 21 3.56 9.95 -18.85
CA PRO A 21 2.94 10.27 -17.56
C PRO A 21 1.66 9.50 -17.25
N LYS A 22 0.84 9.17 -18.26
CA LYS A 22 -0.41 8.41 -18.05
C LYS A 22 -0.11 6.96 -17.65
N SER A 23 0.84 6.35 -18.34
CA SER A 23 1.25 4.97 -18.10
C SER A 23 2.02 4.82 -16.79
N LEU A 24 2.84 5.81 -16.44
CA LEU A 24 3.45 5.90 -15.12
C LEU A 24 2.39 5.99 -14.01
N LYS A 25 1.38 6.85 -14.18
CA LYS A 25 0.28 6.98 -13.21
C LYS A 25 -0.56 5.70 -13.10
N ALA A 26 -0.71 4.94 -14.18
CA ALA A 26 -1.35 3.63 -14.14
C ALA A 26 -0.53 2.63 -13.30
N ALA A 27 0.80 2.63 -13.45
CA ALA A 27 1.70 1.82 -12.64
C ALA A 27 1.68 2.24 -11.15
N GLU A 28 1.68 3.54 -10.85
CA GLU A 28 1.54 4.06 -9.48
C GLU A 28 0.22 3.63 -8.82
N ARG A 29 -0.90 3.67 -9.56
CA ARG A 29 -2.19 3.17 -9.07
C ARG A 29 -2.17 1.66 -8.81
N ALA A 30 -1.51 0.89 -9.68
CA ALA A 30 -1.36 -0.55 -9.47
C ALA A 30 -0.52 -0.83 -8.22
N TYR A 31 0.56 -0.08 -8.02
CA TYR A 31 1.41 -0.15 -6.83
C TYR A 31 0.65 0.21 -5.55
N GLN A 32 -0.13 1.30 -5.59
CA GLN A 32 -1.02 1.70 -4.49
C GLN A 32 -1.99 0.58 -4.12
N LYS A 33 -2.69 0.03 -5.12
CA LYS A 33 -3.69 -1.02 -4.92
C LYS A 33 -3.08 -2.31 -4.38
N ASP A 34 -1.86 -2.65 -4.78
CA ASP A 34 -1.16 -3.82 -4.27
C ASP A 34 -0.87 -3.69 -2.77
N ILE A 35 -0.37 -2.53 -2.31
CA ILE A 35 -0.17 -2.25 -0.89
C ILE A 35 -1.50 -2.30 -0.13
N GLU A 36 -2.55 -1.67 -0.65
CA GLU A 36 -3.89 -1.71 -0.03
C GLU A 36 -4.39 -3.15 0.14
N ASN A 37 -4.23 -3.99 -0.88
CA ASN A 37 -4.64 -5.40 -0.82
C ASN A 37 -3.82 -6.20 0.19
N GLN A 38 -2.49 -6.00 0.24
CA GLN A 38 -1.62 -6.67 1.21
C GLN A 38 -2.02 -6.31 2.65
N LEU A 39 -2.31 -5.02 2.92
CA LEU A 39 -2.77 -4.59 4.23
C LEU A 39 -4.14 -5.15 4.57
N ARG A 40 -5.09 -5.11 3.64
CA ARG A 40 -6.42 -5.75 3.84
C ARG A 40 -6.28 -7.25 4.15
N TRP A 41 -5.37 -7.94 3.48
CA TRP A 41 -5.10 -9.36 3.72
C TRP A 41 -4.47 -9.61 5.09
N LEU A 42 -3.49 -8.78 5.49
CA LEU A 42 -2.91 -8.81 6.85
C LEU A 42 -3.98 -8.63 7.92
N PHE A 43 -4.86 -7.63 7.77
CA PHE A 43 -5.97 -7.41 8.72
C PHE A 43 -6.94 -8.59 8.75
N CYS A 44 -7.24 -9.21 7.59
CA CYS A 44 -8.09 -10.39 7.53
C CYS A 44 -7.51 -11.58 8.32
N ILE A 45 -6.19 -11.79 8.24
CA ILE A 45 -5.50 -12.87 8.97
C ILE A 45 -5.42 -12.59 10.46
N PHE A 46 -5.14 -11.35 10.84
CA PHE A 46 -4.92 -10.96 12.23
C PHE A 46 -6.19 -10.63 13.00
N HIS A 47 -7.38 -10.89 12.44
CA HIS A 47 -8.63 -10.93 13.21
C HIS A 47 -8.54 -11.83 14.47
N ASN A 48 -7.56 -12.72 14.54
CA ASN A 48 -7.23 -13.52 15.71
C ASN A 48 -6.48 -12.71 16.79
N LYS A 49 -7.17 -11.74 17.40
CA LYS A 49 -6.97 -11.18 18.75
C LYS A 49 -5.55 -10.74 19.16
N ALA A 50 -4.62 -10.51 18.24
CA ALA A 50 -3.29 -10.04 18.58
C ALA A 50 -2.97 -8.78 17.79
N ASP A 51 -2.73 -7.68 18.50
CA ASP A 51 -2.31 -6.40 17.93
C ASP A 51 -0.85 -6.44 17.44
N ILE A 52 -0.62 -7.21 16.37
CA ILE A 52 0.70 -7.46 15.78
C ILE A 52 1.27 -6.20 15.11
N LEU A 53 0.39 -5.28 14.68
CA LEU A 53 0.78 -4.02 14.05
C LEU A 53 1.07 -2.91 15.07
N GLY A 54 0.71 -3.10 16.34
CA GLY A 54 0.94 -2.12 17.41
C GLY A 54 0.00 -0.91 17.36
N LEU A 55 -1.21 -1.06 16.82
CA LEU A 55 -2.21 0.02 16.74
C LEU A 55 -2.63 0.54 18.12
N GLY A 56 -2.62 -0.31 19.14
CA GLY A 56 -2.91 0.05 20.53
C GLY A 56 -1.93 1.06 21.10
N LYS A 57 -0.65 0.99 20.68
CA LYS A 57 0.35 1.98 21.08
C LYS A 57 0.05 3.36 20.48
N ASP A 58 -0.34 3.39 19.20
CA ASP A 58 -0.72 4.63 18.53
C ASP A 58 -2.02 5.20 19.09
N PHE A 59 -2.99 4.34 19.40
CA PHE A 59 -4.24 4.74 20.06
C PHE A 59 -3.99 5.28 21.47
N TYR A 60 -3.18 4.61 22.28
CA TYR A 60 -2.79 5.09 23.62
C TYR A 60 -2.09 6.45 23.56
N ARG A 61 -1.17 6.65 22.61
CA ARG A 61 -0.47 7.94 22.44
C ARG A 61 -1.43 9.09 22.17
N LYS A 62 -2.52 8.83 21.44
CA LYS A 62 -3.51 9.86 21.07
C LYS A 62 -4.66 9.99 22.06
N TYR A 63 -5.06 8.89 22.70
CA TYR A 63 -6.26 8.75 23.53
C TYR A 63 -5.98 7.96 24.82
N PRO A 64 -5.05 8.40 25.68
CA PRO A 64 -4.60 7.60 26.82
C PRO A 64 -5.74 7.30 27.82
N LYS A 65 -6.64 8.26 28.04
CA LYS A 65 -7.79 8.07 28.96
C LYS A 65 -8.81 7.06 28.45
N GLN A 66 -9.02 7.00 27.14
CA GLN A 66 -9.92 6.06 26.50
C GLN A 66 -9.30 4.67 26.48
N PHE A 67 -8.00 4.57 26.16
CA PHE A 67 -7.28 3.31 26.17
C PHE A 67 -7.31 2.64 27.55
N ASN A 68 -7.10 3.39 28.63
CA ASN A 68 -7.19 2.85 30.01
C ASN A 68 -8.57 2.27 30.38
N LYS A 69 -9.64 2.55 29.61
CA LYS A 69 -10.96 1.95 29.83
C LYS A 69 -11.11 0.59 29.15
N VAL A 70 -10.28 0.34 28.13
CA VAL A 70 -10.42 -0.79 27.22
C VAL A 70 -9.19 -1.69 27.16
N ASP A 71 -8.09 -1.29 27.81
CA ASP A 71 -6.80 -1.99 27.82
C ASP A 71 -6.91 -3.48 28.16
N LYS A 72 -7.78 -3.85 29.11
CA LYS A 72 -8.01 -5.24 29.54
C LYS A 72 -8.67 -6.12 28.49
N HIS A 73 -9.37 -5.54 27.52
CA HIS A 73 -10.07 -6.26 26.45
C HIS A 73 -9.70 -5.67 25.08
N TRP A 74 -8.49 -5.09 24.97
CA TRP A 74 -8.01 -4.44 23.75
C TRP A 74 -8.08 -5.37 22.54
N ASP A 75 -7.77 -6.65 22.73
CA ASP A 75 -7.78 -7.67 21.67
C ASP A 75 -9.17 -7.88 21.06
N GLU A 76 -10.24 -7.70 21.85
CA GLU A 76 -11.63 -7.81 21.37
C GLU A 76 -12.01 -6.58 20.56
N ILE A 77 -11.65 -5.39 21.04
CA ILE A 77 -11.86 -4.14 20.29
C ILE A 77 -11.07 -4.17 18.98
N PHE A 78 -9.80 -4.57 19.04
CA PHE A 78 -8.95 -4.68 17.86
C PHE A 78 -9.55 -5.61 16.81
N ALA A 79 -10.16 -6.73 17.22
CA ALA A 79 -10.80 -7.67 16.29
C ALA A 79 -12.04 -7.08 15.60
N GLU A 80 -12.73 -6.11 16.21
CA GLU A 80 -13.92 -5.45 15.64
C GLU A 80 -13.61 -4.12 14.95
N MET A 81 -12.37 -3.64 15.02
CA MET A 81 -11.98 -2.34 14.46
C MET A 81 -11.96 -2.35 12.94
N GLU A 82 -12.70 -1.42 12.33
CA GLU A 82 -12.56 -1.11 10.92
C GLU A 82 -11.34 -0.21 10.69
N VAL A 83 -10.37 -0.70 9.92
CA VAL A 83 -9.17 0.07 9.56
C VAL A 83 -9.30 0.58 8.13
N GLU A 84 -9.58 1.86 7.99
CA GLU A 84 -9.45 2.54 6.71
C GLU A 84 -7.97 2.69 6.34
N VAL A 85 -7.60 2.35 5.11
CA VAL A 85 -6.25 2.49 4.59
C VAL A 85 -6.27 3.44 3.40
N ASP A 86 -5.44 4.48 3.49
CA ASP A 86 -5.24 5.50 2.46
C ASP A 86 -3.77 5.46 2.04
N VAL A 87 -3.50 4.89 0.87
CA VAL A 87 -2.14 4.74 0.33
C VAL A 87 -1.94 5.76 -0.78
N THR A 88 -0.83 6.48 -0.72
CA THR A 88 -0.30 7.26 -1.83
C THR A 88 1.08 6.70 -2.18
N ALA A 89 1.23 6.22 -3.40
CA ALA A 89 2.46 5.60 -3.88
C ALA A 89 2.99 6.32 -5.12
N HIS A 90 4.29 6.61 -5.12
CA HIS A 90 4.96 7.28 -6.22
C HIS A 90 6.12 6.46 -6.77
N ILE A 91 6.28 6.46 -8.10
CA ILE A 91 7.45 5.86 -8.75
C ILE A 91 8.43 6.99 -9.04
N ARG A 92 9.50 7.09 -8.25
CA ARG A 92 10.52 8.14 -8.39
C ARG A 92 11.61 7.79 -9.40
N ARG A 93 11.78 6.50 -9.70
CA ARG A 93 12.78 6.00 -10.65
C ARG A 93 12.18 4.87 -11.48
N GLN A 94 11.98 5.11 -12.76
CA GLN A 94 11.52 4.10 -13.71
C GLN A 94 12.66 3.28 -14.33
N GLY A 95 13.93 3.62 -14.01
CA GLY A 95 15.13 3.02 -14.60
C GLY A 95 15.57 3.75 -15.88
N TYR A 96 16.50 3.13 -16.62
CA TYR A 96 16.94 3.61 -17.94
C TYR A 96 16.17 2.94 -19.08
N ILE A 97 15.68 1.71 -18.85
CA ILE A 97 14.90 0.91 -19.80
C ILE A 97 13.42 1.13 -19.48
N ASN A 98 12.88 2.24 -19.95
CA ASN A 98 11.52 2.68 -19.62
C ASN A 98 10.48 2.12 -20.58
N LYS A 99 10.94 1.67 -21.75
CA LYS A 99 10.17 0.86 -22.70
C LYS A 99 10.48 -0.63 -22.46
N PRO A 100 9.55 -1.53 -22.73
CA PRO A 100 9.77 -2.96 -22.59
C PRO A 100 10.91 -3.43 -23.49
N ALA A 101 11.87 -4.17 -22.93
CA ALA A 101 12.92 -4.79 -23.74
C ALA A 101 12.33 -5.97 -24.54
N GLY A 102 12.49 -5.96 -25.86
CA GLY A 102 12.05 -7.06 -26.73
C GLY A 102 10.66 -6.91 -27.37
N LEU A 103 9.97 -5.78 -27.17
CA LEU A 103 8.73 -5.47 -27.89
C LEU A 103 8.98 -4.45 -29.02
N SER A 104 8.26 -4.58 -30.13
CA SER A 104 8.30 -3.60 -31.21
C SER A 104 7.54 -2.33 -30.83
N GLU A 105 7.83 -1.20 -31.49
CA GLU A 105 7.16 0.09 -31.20
C GLU A 105 5.64 0.02 -31.34
N LYS A 106 5.12 -0.83 -32.24
CA LYS A 106 3.68 -1.01 -32.46
C LYS A 106 2.98 -1.70 -31.28
N GLU A 107 3.72 -2.46 -30.48
CA GLU A 107 3.20 -3.23 -29.34
C GLU A 107 3.26 -2.45 -28.03
N VAL A 108 4.09 -1.39 -27.98
CA VAL A 108 4.22 -0.49 -26.83
C VAL A 108 2.98 0.39 -26.72
N LYS A 109 2.47 0.53 -25.49
CA LYS A 109 1.23 1.26 -25.20
C LYS A 109 1.50 2.48 -24.33
N ASP A 110 0.96 3.60 -24.77
CA ASP A 110 0.83 4.85 -24.02
C ASP A 110 -0.61 4.96 -23.51
N LYS A 111 -0.93 4.18 -22.49
CA LYS A 111 -2.25 4.17 -21.84
C LYS A 111 -2.33 5.24 -20.76
#